data_AF-A0A942FKS6-F1
#
_entry.id   AF-A0A942FKS6-F1
#
_cell.length_a   1.000
_cell.length_b   1.000
_cell.length_c   1.000
_cell.angle_alpha   90.00
_cell.angle_beta   90.00
_cell.angle_gamma   90.00
#
_symmetry.space_group_name_H-M   'P 1'
#
loop_
_entity.id
_entity.type
_entity.pdbx_description
1 polymer ?
#
loop_
_entity_poly.entity_id
_entity_poly.type
_entity_poly.pdbx_seq_one_letter_code
_entity_poly.pdbx_strand_id
1 'polypeptide(L)' 'MLVYEFYWRGDIGDTHLVGILPERRKEPTRITDESIINWVKKVIGDEIRANDIFFCKVNIE' A
#
# COMPACT_ATOMS: atom_id res chain seq x y z
N MET A 1 14.13 6.61 5.94
CA MET A 1 13.77 5.61 4.91
C MET A 1 12.30 5.78 4.52
N LEU A 2 11.98 5.85 3.22
CA LEU A 2 10.59 5.90 2.74
C LEU A 2 10.00 4.49 2.73
N VAL A 3 8.79 4.34 3.25
CA VAL A 3 8.00 3.10 3.14
C VAL A 3 6.58 3.39 2.69
N TYR A 4 5.95 2.38 2.09
CA TYR A 4 4.54 2.38 1.76
C TYR A 4 3.82 1.43 2.70
N GLU A 5 2.97 1.96 3.57
CA GLU A 5 2.11 1.17 4.44
C GLU A 5 0.77 0.95 3.75
N PHE A 6 0.32 -0.30 3.67
CA PHE A 6 -0.93 -0.67 3.02
C PHE A 6 -2.01 -0.96 4.04
N TYR A 7 -3.18 -0.42 3.79
CA TYR A 7 -4.32 -0.53 4.67
C TYR A 7 -5.54 -1.04 3.92
N TRP A 8 -6.30 -1.90 4.59
CA TRP A 8 -7.62 -2.31 4.17
C TRP A 8 -8.66 -1.67 5.08
N ARG A 9 -9.67 -1.04 4.49
CA ARG A 9 -10.84 -0.52 5.18
C ARG A 9 -11.87 -1.63 5.31
N GLY A 10 -12.12 -2.07 6.54
CA GLY A 10 -13.20 -3.00 6.85
C GLY A 10 -14.58 -2.33 6.85
N ASP A 11 -15.62 -3.16 6.91
CA ASP A 11 -17.02 -2.71 6.77
C ASP A 11 -17.50 -1.74 7.87
N ILE A 12 -16.85 -1.75 9.05
CA ILE A 12 -17.26 -0.96 10.23
C ILE A 12 -16.40 0.32 10.38
N GLY A 13 -15.60 0.66 9.36
CA GLY A 13 -14.69 1.81 9.39
C GLY A 13 -13.36 1.52 10.09
N ASP A 14 -13.17 0.30 10.57
CA ASP A 14 -11.87 -0.19 11.04
C ASP A 14 -10.87 -0.25 9.90
N THR A 15 -9.62 0.07 10.23
CA THR A 15 -8.52 0.06 9.27
C THR A 15 -7.50 -0.99 9.70
N HIS A 16 -7.20 -1.94 8.83
CA HIS A 16 -6.27 -3.02 9.09
C HIS A 16 -4.98 -2.83 8.30
N LEU A 17 -3.83 -2.85 8.98
CA LEU A 17 -2.53 -2.87 8.31
C LEU A 17 -2.37 -4.21 7.59
N VAL A 18 -2.18 -4.17 6.28
CA VAL A 18 -2.00 -5.35 5.45
C VAL A 18 -0.51 -5.66 5.25
N GLY A 19 0.31 -4.63 5.16
CA GLY A 19 1.75 -4.81 5.00
C GLY A 19 2.51 -3.51 4.81
N ILE A 20 3.83 -3.63 4.75
CA ILE A 20 4.76 -2.51 4.57
C ILE A 20 5.71 -2.87 3.43
N LEU A 21 5.81 -2.01 2.42
CA LEU A 21 6.80 -2.09 1.34
C LEU A 21 7.86 -1.00 1.54
N PRO A 22 9.10 -1.37 1.92
CA PRO A 22 10.20 -0.43 1.95
C PRO A 22 10.55 0.05 0.54
N GLU A 23 10.68 1.37 0.35
CA GLU A 23 11.20 1.91 -0.90
C GLU A 23 12.69 1.62 -1.00
N ARG A 24 13.08 0.90 -2.05
CA ARG A 24 14.46 0.47 -2.29
C ARG A 24 15.05 1.05 -3.58
N ARG A 25 14.24 1.74 -4.38
CA ARG A 25 14.69 2.37 -5.63
C ARG A 25 15.49 3.62 -5.29
N LYS A 26 16.54 3.88 -6.07
CA LYS A 26 17.31 5.14 -5.99
C LYS A 26 16.47 6.38 -6.32
N GLU A 27 15.48 6.22 -7.20
CA GLU A 27 14.56 7.29 -7.61
C GLU A 27 13.12 6.91 -7.24
N PRO A 28 12.63 7.33 -6.06
CA PRO A 28 11.26 7.05 -5.60
C PRO A 28 10.19 7.71 -6.46
N THR A 29 10.52 8.82 -7.14
CA THR A 29 9.59 9.54 -8.02
C THR A 29 9.16 8.73 -9.24
N ARG A 30 9.88 7.66 -9.59
CA ARG A 30 9.54 6.79 -10.71
C ARG A 30 8.32 5.92 -10.44
N ILE A 31 8.00 5.61 -9.18
CA ILE A 31 6.84 4.80 -8.85
C ILE A 31 5.59 5.66 -8.72
N THR A 32 4.52 5.26 -9.40
CA THR A 32 3.21 5.90 -9.32
C THR A 32 2.34 5.27 -8.24
N ASP A 33 1.37 6.04 -7.75
CA ASP A 33 0.38 5.55 -6.78
C ASP A 33 -0.40 4.34 -7.35
N GLU A 34 -0.68 4.35 -8.66
CA GLU A 34 -1.29 3.22 -9.37
C GLU A 34 -0.41 1.96 -9.33
N SER A 35 0.91 2.10 -9.51
CA SER A 35 1.84 0.98 -9.44
C SER A 35 1.89 0.36 -8.04
N ILE A 36 1.79 1.18 -7.00
CA ILE A 36 1.77 0.77 -5.59
C ILE A 36 0.49 -0.03 -5.30
N ILE A 37 -0.66 0.48 -5.74
CA ILE A 37 -1.95 -0.22 -5.62
C ILE A 37 -1.99 -1.51 -6.45
N ASN A 38 -1.47 -1.51 -7.67
CA ASN A 38 -1.42 -2.72 -8.50
C ASN A 38 -0.48 -3.79 -7.90
N TRP A 39 0.60 -3.37 -7.24
CA TRP A 39 1.47 -4.30 -6.52
C TRP A 39 0.72 -4.95 -5.36
N VAL A 40 0.03 -4.17 -4.53
CA VAL A 40 -0.65 -4.71 -3.35
C VAL A 40 -1.80 -5.64 -3.72
N LYS A 41 -2.56 -5.33 -4.79
CA LYS A 41 -3.59 -6.22 -5.34
C LYS A 41 -3.03 -7.59 -5.72
N LYS A 42 -1.85 -7.64 -6.35
CA LYS A 42 -1.19 -8.90 -6.72
C LYS A 42 -0.76 -9.72 -5.50
N VAL A 43 -0.43 -9.06 -4.38
CA VAL A 43 0.05 -9.73 -3.18
C VAL A 43 -1.11 -10.28 -2.35
N ILE A 44 -2.20 -9.53 -2.23
CA ILE A 44 -3.33 -9.89 -1.37
C ILE A 44 -4.37 -10.78 -2.10
N GLY A 45 -4.37 -10.76 -3.44
CA GLY A 45 -5.32 -11.51 -4.25
C GLY A 45 -6.65 -10.78 -4.45
N ASP A 46 -7.44 -11.23 -5.43
CA ASP A 46 -8.69 -10.59 -5.86
C ASP A 46 -9.85 -10.71 -4.84
N GLU A 47 -9.65 -11.40 -3.72
CA GLU A 47 -10.67 -11.59 -2.69
C GLU A 47 -10.99 -10.32 -1.91
N ILE A 48 -10.01 -9.40 -1.80
CA ILE A 48 -10.24 -8.09 -1.21
C ILE A 48 -10.70 -7.14 -2.31
N ARG A 49 -11.87 -6.52 -2.10
CA ARG A 49 -12.37 -5.45 -2.97
C ARG A 49 -11.29 -4.37 -3.08
N ALA A 50 -10.73 -4.26 -4.28
CA ALA A 50 -9.69 -3.30 -4.64
C ALA A 50 -9.95 -1.85 -4.19
N ASN A 51 -11.22 -1.45 -4.08
CA ASN A 51 -11.63 -0.09 -3.68
C ASN A 51 -11.50 0.18 -2.18
N ASP A 52 -11.30 -0.86 -1.38
CA ASP A 52 -11.16 -0.74 0.09
C ASP A 52 -9.68 -0.73 0.52
N ILE A 53 -8.75 -0.77 -0.44
CA ILE A 53 -7.31 -0.72 -0.17
C ILE A 53 -6.77 0.68 -0.45
N PHE A 54 -6.02 1.21 0.50
CA PHE A 54 -5.27 2.46 0.34
C PHE A 54 -3.88 2.31 0.94
N PHE A 55 -3.02 3.30 0.70
CA PHE A 55 -1.67 3.29 1.25
C PHE A 55 -1.25 4.67 1.74
N CYS A 56 -0.33 4.68 2.69
CA CYS A 56 0.34 5.87 3.20
C CYS A 56 1.81 5.84 2.83
N LYS A 57 2.36 7.01 2.47
CA LYS A 57 3.81 7.21 2.33
C LYS A 57 4.35 7.68 3.67
N VAL A 58 5.19 6.86 4.30
CA VAL A 58 5.75 7.16 5.62
C VAL A 58 7.26 7.30 5.52
N ASN A 59 7.78 8.42 6.03
CA ASN A 59 9.21 8.59 6.25
C ASN A 59 9.53 8.10 7.66
N ILE A 60 10.27 7.00 7.75
CA ILE A 60 10.79 6.47 9.01
C ILE A 60 12.20 7.04 9.21
N GLU A 61 12.53 7.51 10.42
CA GLU A 61 13.89 7.92 10.76
C GLU A 61 14.82 6.73 10.98
#